data_AF-A0A971X994-F1
#
_entry.id   AF-A0A971X994-F1
#
_cell.length_a   1.000
_cell.length_b   1.000
_cell.length_c   1.000
_cell.angle_alpha   90.00
_cell.angle_beta   90.00
_cell.angle_gamma   90.00
#
_symmetry.space_group_name_H-M   'P 1'
#
loop_
_entity.id
_entity.type
_entity.pdbx_description
1 polymer ?
#
loop_
_entity_poly.entity_id
_entity_poly.type
_entity_poly.pdbx_seq_one_letter_code
_entity_poly.pdbx_strand_id
1 'polypeptide(L)'
;MDRINSFSRKVLNYPISYNEAVKKLEEFKALKSYSIPAQLISASVVTFAFASLLGGGIKDSAAALLIGLVAYVLNLIMQKAGYFLFLINFVLSFVCGLLSLLMSALIIDSNVYIIIISSVLLYLPGVAMTNGVRDLTVDDILSGLTHIGEALLPKLPESFFGSQV
;
A
#
# COMPACT_ATOMS: atom_id res chain seq x y z
N MET A 1 7.73 -12.70 -4.87
CA MET A 1 6.57 -13.36 -4.23
C MET A 1 6.42 -14.82 -4.67
N ASP A 2 6.56 -15.17 -5.95
CA ASP A 2 6.38 -16.55 -6.44
C ASP A 2 7.35 -17.58 -5.85
N ARG A 3 8.58 -17.17 -5.51
CA ARG A 3 9.58 -18.06 -4.86
C ARG A 3 9.20 -18.43 -3.42
N ILE A 4 8.59 -17.52 -2.66
CA ILE A 4 8.12 -17.79 -1.29
C ILE A 4 6.87 -18.67 -1.34
N ASN A 5 5.97 -18.41 -2.29
CA ASN A 5 4.74 -19.18 -2.45
C ASN A 5 5.01 -20.61 -2.95
N SER A 6 5.92 -20.78 -3.90
CA SER A 6 6.39 -22.11 -4.34
C SER A 6 7.22 -22.83 -3.28
N PHE A 7 7.96 -22.10 -2.44
CA PHE A 7 8.66 -22.65 -1.28
C PHE A 7 7.68 -23.17 -0.22
N SER A 8 6.63 -22.41 0.15
CA SER A 8 5.58 -22.86 1.06
C SER A 8 4.94 -24.17 0.59
N ARG A 9 4.61 -24.27 -0.71
CA ARG A 9 4.07 -25.51 -1.30
C ARG A 9 5.08 -26.67 -1.35
N LYS A 10 6.37 -26.38 -1.52
CA LYS A 10 7.43 -27.41 -1.50
C LYS A 10 7.71 -27.95 -0.10
N VAL A 11 7.64 -27.11 0.94
CA VAL A 11 7.81 -27.53 2.35
C VAL A 11 6.69 -28.48 2.79
N LEU A 12 5.48 -28.29 2.27
CA LEU A 12 4.35 -29.20 2.48
C LEU A 12 4.57 -30.61 1.87
N ASN A 13 5.27 -30.69 0.75
CA ASN A 13 5.51 -31.96 0.03
C ASN A 13 6.86 -32.61 0.38
N TYR A 14 7.84 -31.84 0.86
CA TYR A 14 9.16 -32.28 1.29
C TYR A 14 9.53 -31.54 2.58
N PRO A 15 9.23 -32.13 3.76
CA PRO A 15 9.52 -31.49 5.04
C PRO A 15 11.04 -31.35 5.20
N ILE A 16 11.52 -30.13 5.09
CA ILE A 16 12.87 -29.72 5.43
C ILE A 16 12.95 -29.33 6.90
N SER A 17 14.11 -29.47 7.51
CA SER A 17 14.33 -29.07 8.91
C SER A 17 14.07 -27.56 9.08
N TYR A 18 13.57 -27.15 10.25
CA TYR A 18 13.34 -25.74 10.60
C TYR A 18 14.58 -24.87 10.31
N ASN A 19 15.77 -25.33 10.66
CA ASN A 19 17.03 -24.62 10.38
C ASN A 19 17.32 -24.47 8.88
N GLU A 20 16.97 -25.48 8.08
CA GLU A 20 17.12 -25.43 6.62
C GLU A 20 16.11 -24.47 5.97
N ALA A 21 14.90 -24.41 6.52
CA ALA A 21 13.87 -23.50 6.05
C ALA A 21 14.22 -22.03 6.35
N VAL A 22 14.73 -21.77 7.56
CA VAL A 22 15.25 -20.44 7.97
C VAL A 22 16.41 -20.04 7.07
N LYS A 23 17.38 -20.94 6.82
CA LYS A 23 18.54 -20.66 5.97
C LYS A 23 18.17 -20.34 4.52
N LYS A 24 17.21 -21.06 3.92
CA LYS A 24 16.67 -20.75 2.58
C LYS A 24 15.91 -19.42 2.54
N LEU A 25 15.18 -19.09 3.61
CA LEU A 25 14.48 -17.80 3.71
C LEU A 25 15.47 -16.63 3.84
N GLU A 26 16.57 -16.83 4.56
CA GLU A 26 17.69 -15.89 4.62
C GLU A 26 18.39 -15.75 3.27
N GLU A 27 18.61 -16.84 2.52
CA GLU A 27 19.11 -16.78 1.14
C GLU A 27 18.16 -16.00 0.20
N PHE A 28 16.84 -16.13 0.38
CA PHE A 28 15.86 -15.33 -0.37
C PHE A 28 15.87 -13.85 0.02
N LYS A 29 16.11 -13.51 1.29
CA LYS A 29 16.32 -12.13 1.73
C LYS A 29 17.67 -11.57 1.25
N ALA A 30 18.68 -12.43 1.08
CA ALA A 30 20.03 -12.06 0.65
C ALA A 30 20.17 -11.89 -0.88
N LEU A 31 19.15 -12.23 -1.67
CA LEU A 31 19.09 -11.96 -3.10
C LEU A 31 18.96 -10.45 -3.36
N LYS A 32 20.12 -9.79 -3.36
CA LYS A 32 20.50 -8.48 -3.91
C LYS A 32 19.33 -7.49 -4.07
N SER A 33 19.07 -6.73 -3.01
CA SER A 33 18.39 -5.45 -3.15
C SER A 33 19.13 -4.63 -4.21
N TYR A 34 18.42 -4.18 -5.26
CA TYR A 34 19.03 -3.38 -6.32
C TYR A 34 19.74 -2.16 -5.71
N SER A 35 20.84 -1.69 -6.33
CA SER A 35 21.54 -0.52 -5.81
C SER A 35 20.57 0.68 -5.74
N ILE A 36 20.71 1.52 -4.71
CA ILE A 36 19.86 2.70 -4.52
C ILE A 36 19.75 3.57 -5.78
N PRO A 37 20.85 3.83 -6.54
CA PRO A 37 20.75 4.58 -7.79
C PRO A 37 19.88 3.88 -8.85
N ALA A 38 19.97 2.55 -8.97
CA ALA A 38 19.15 1.80 -9.92
C ALA A 38 17.66 1.88 -9.56
N GLN A 39 17.32 1.80 -8.27
CA GLN A 39 15.94 1.95 -7.82
C GLN A 39 15.40 3.37 -8.10
N LEU A 40 16.21 4.39 -7.83
CA LEU A 40 15.86 5.80 -8.03
C LEU A 40 15.66 6.15 -9.51
N ILE A 41 16.53 5.64 -10.40
CA ILE A 41 16.35 5.75 -11.85
C ILE A 41 15.08 5.00 -12.27
N SER A 42 14.86 3.78 -11.79
CA SER A 42 13.69 3.00 -12.17
C SER A 42 12.37 3.67 -11.74
N ALA A 43 12.29 4.23 -10.53
CA ALA A 43 11.12 4.95 -10.06
C ALA A 43 10.81 6.16 -10.94
N SER A 44 11.84 6.94 -11.27
CA SER A 44 11.71 8.14 -12.11
C SER A 44 11.31 7.80 -13.56
N VAL A 45 11.89 6.74 -14.12
CA VAL A 45 11.58 6.27 -15.48
C VAL A 45 10.16 5.70 -15.54
N VAL A 46 9.72 4.98 -14.51
CA VAL A 46 8.37 4.43 -14.43
C VAL A 46 7.34 5.56 -14.40
N THR A 47 7.50 6.56 -13.53
CA THR A 47 6.54 7.68 -13.46
C THR A 47 6.51 8.50 -14.74
N PHE A 48 7.67 8.73 -15.38
CA PHE A 48 7.75 9.34 -16.71
C PHE A 48 6.98 8.54 -17.77
N ALA A 49 7.25 7.24 -17.84
CA ALA A 49 6.65 6.36 -18.84
C ALA A 49 5.13 6.26 -18.67
N PHE A 50 4.63 6.20 -17.43
CA PHE A 50 3.19 6.20 -17.16
C PHE A 50 2.52 7.51 -17.57
N ALA A 51 3.15 8.66 -17.31
CA ALA A 51 2.63 9.95 -17.75
C ALA A 51 2.56 10.04 -19.28
N SER A 52 3.59 9.58 -19.98
CA SER A 52 3.59 9.51 -21.44
C SER A 52 2.53 8.53 -21.97
N LEU A 53 2.33 7.39 -21.30
CA LEU A 53 1.36 6.36 -21.70
C LEU A 53 -0.09 6.81 -21.51
N LEU A 54 -0.36 7.64 -20.51
CA LEU A 54 -1.68 8.25 -20.28
C LEU A 54 -1.98 9.43 -21.21
N GLY A 55 -1.10 9.71 -22.18
CA GLY A 55 -1.27 10.79 -23.15
C GLY A 55 -0.83 12.16 -22.64
N GLY A 56 -0.03 12.22 -21.57
CA GLY A 56 0.54 13.46 -21.05
C GLY A 56 1.59 14.05 -21.99
N GLY A 57 1.68 15.38 -22.01
CA GLY A 57 2.73 16.05 -22.78
C GLY A 57 4.13 15.72 -22.25
N ILE A 58 5.16 16.09 -23.01
CA ILE A 58 6.56 15.93 -22.55
C ILE A 58 6.83 16.69 -21.25
N LYS A 59 6.16 17.84 -21.05
CA LYS A 59 6.25 18.65 -19.83
C LYS A 59 5.62 17.94 -18.63
N ASP A 60 4.45 17.32 -18.82
CA ASP A 60 3.77 16.53 -17.78
C ASP A 60 4.59 15.30 -17.39
N SER A 61 5.18 14.63 -18.39
CA SER A 61 6.03 13.46 -18.17
C SER A 61 7.31 13.84 -17.43
N ALA A 62 7.93 14.97 -17.78
CA ALA A 62 9.08 15.50 -17.05
C ALA A 62 8.72 15.91 -15.61
N ALA A 63 7.54 16.49 -15.39
CA ALA A 63 7.04 16.78 -14.05
C ALA A 63 6.85 15.49 -13.22
N ALA A 64 6.21 14.47 -13.79
CA ALA A 64 6.02 13.18 -13.14
C ALA A 64 7.36 12.47 -12.83
N LEU A 65 8.37 12.62 -13.69
CA LEU A 65 9.73 12.13 -13.46
C LEU A 65 10.33 12.77 -12.20
N LEU A 66 10.29 14.11 -12.10
CA LEU A 66 10.83 14.84 -10.96
C LEU A 66 10.07 14.49 -9.67
N ILE A 67 8.76 14.34 -9.73
CA ILE A 67 7.95 13.95 -8.57
C ILE A 67 8.30 12.52 -8.14
N GLY A 68 8.43 11.58 -9.08
CA GLY A 68 8.85 10.20 -8.80
C GLY A 68 10.23 10.13 -8.15
N LEU A 69 11.16 10.95 -8.59
CA LEU A 69 12.49 11.10 -8.00
C LEU A 69 12.40 11.56 -6.54
N VAL A 70 11.70 12.66 -6.28
CA VAL A 70 11.55 13.26 -4.95
C VAL A 70 10.81 12.31 -4.00
N ALA A 71 9.72 11.69 -4.47
CA ALA A 71 8.94 10.74 -3.70
C ALA A 71 9.77 9.50 -3.34
N TYR A 72 10.61 9.01 -4.24
CA TYR A 72 11.48 7.87 -3.95
C TYR A 72 12.58 8.22 -2.94
N VAL A 73 13.17 9.42 -3.02
CA VAL A 73 14.11 9.90 -1.99
C VAL A 73 13.43 9.99 -0.63
N LEU A 74 12.22 10.56 -0.57
CA LEU A 74 11.45 10.64 0.67
C LEU A 74 11.10 9.25 1.22
N ASN A 75 10.79 8.30 0.35
CA ASN A 75 10.53 6.92 0.71
C ASN A 75 11.74 6.28 1.41
N LEU A 76 12.96 6.48 0.89
CA LEU A 76 14.18 5.98 1.52
C LEU A 76 14.41 6.58 2.91
N ILE A 77 14.15 7.89 3.07
CA ILE A 77 14.28 8.58 4.35
C ILE A 77 13.29 8.00 5.37
N MET A 78 12.03 7.85 4.98
CA MET A 78 10.98 7.35 5.88
C MET A 78 11.17 5.88 6.25
N GLN A 79 11.61 5.04 5.29
CA GLN A 79 11.96 3.66 5.58
C GLN A 79 13.13 3.57 6.57
N LYS A 80 14.17 4.40 6.40
CA LYS A 80 15.31 4.47 7.33
C LYS A 80 14.92 4.98 8.72
N ALA A 81 13.92 5.86 8.81
CA ALA A 81 13.36 6.34 10.06
C ALA A 81 12.48 5.30 10.79
N GLY A 82 12.17 4.16 10.16
CA GLY A 82 11.43 3.07 10.80
C GLY A 82 9.91 3.27 10.85
N TYR A 83 9.34 4.13 10.01
CA TYR A 83 7.88 4.28 9.92
C TYR A 83 7.22 3.03 9.32
N PHE A 84 5.96 2.79 9.71
CA PHE A 84 5.19 1.68 9.17
C PHE A 84 4.68 1.98 7.75
N LEU A 85 4.55 0.94 6.91
CA LEU A 85 4.31 1.05 5.47
C LEU A 85 3.09 1.91 5.10
N PHE A 86 2.00 1.81 5.85
CA PHE A 86 0.80 2.61 5.59
C PHE A 86 1.07 4.11 5.72
N LEU A 87 1.74 4.54 6.79
CA LEU A 87 2.08 5.95 6.99
C LEU A 87 3.03 6.44 5.90
N ILE A 88 4.02 5.63 5.52
CA ILE A 88 4.93 5.95 4.42
C ILE A 88 4.13 6.18 3.13
N ASN A 89 3.29 5.23 2.74
CA ASN A 89 2.50 5.31 1.52
C ASN A 89 1.51 6.48 1.53
N PHE A 90 0.90 6.77 2.68
CA PHE A 90 0.00 7.92 2.85
C PHE A 90 0.74 9.25 2.64
N VAL A 91 1.87 9.45 3.32
CA VAL A 91 2.67 10.68 3.19
C VAL A 91 3.21 10.83 1.77
N LEU A 92 3.70 9.76 1.16
CA LEU A 92 4.21 9.81 -0.21
C LEU A 92 3.12 10.15 -1.22
N SER A 93 1.92 9.56 -1.08
CA SER A 93 0.80 9.87 -1.97
C SER A 93 0.34 11.31 -1.81
N PHE A 94 0.28 11.81 -0.57
CA PHE A 94 -0.04 13.20 -0.28
C PHE A 94 0.97 14.17 -0.88
N VAL A 95 2.27 13.90 -0.70
CA VAL A 95 3.38 14.68 -1.26
C VAL A 95 3.35 14.66 -2.79
N CYS A 96 3.13 13.49 -3.41
CA CYS A 96 2.97 13.39 -4.87
C CYS A 96 1.82 14.26 -5.38
N GLY A 97 0.66 14.21 -4.72
CA GLY A 97 -0.49 15.06 -5.07
C GLY A 97 -0.18 16.54 -4.95
N LEU A 98 0.46 16.96 -3.85
CA LEU A 98 0.83 18.35 -3.61
C LEU A 98 1.84 18.86 -4.63
N LEU A 99 2.91 18.11 -4.91
CA LEU A 99 3.88 18.50 -5.94
C LEU A 99 3.26 18.50 -7.35
N SER A 100 2.32 17.61 -7.63
CA SER A 100 1.63 17.59 -8.93
C SER A 100 0.82 18.87 -9.15
N LEU A 101 0.13 19.34 -8.11
CA LEU A 101 -0.59 20.63 -8.14
C LEU A 101 0.38 21.80 -8.35
N LEU A 102 1.50 21.82 -7.63
CA LEU A 102 2.52 22.86 -7.77
C LEU A 102 3.16 22.87 -9.18
N MET A 103 3.52 21.70 -9.71
CA MET A 103 4.09 21.58 -11.05
C MET A 103 3.09 21.98 -12.13
N SER A 104 1.82 21.59 -12.00
CA SER A 104 0.79 21.97 -12.96
C SER A 104 0.55 23.48 -12.97
N ALA A 105 0.66 24.16 -11.82
CA ALA A 105 0.56 25.61 -11.77
C ALA A 105 1.73 26.33 -12.49
N LEU A 106 2.90 25.71 -12.57
CA LEU A 106 4.09 26.25 -13.26
C LEU A 106 4.12 25.92 -14.76
N ILE A 107 3.41 24.86 -15.18
CA ILE A 107 3.45 24.35 -16.55
C ILE A 107 2.17 24.76 -17.29
N ILE A 108 2.33 25.64 -18.28
CA ILE A 108 1.27 26.04 -19.21
C ILE A 108 0.82 24.82 -20.03
N ASP A 109 -0.50 24.64 -20.14
CA ASP A 109 -1.19 23.52 -20.82
C ASP A 109 -0.86 22.13 -20.25
N SER A 110 -0.66 22.04 -18.93
CA SER A 110 -0.45 20.77 -18.25
C SER A 110 -1.75 20.06 -17.86
N ASN A 111 -1.72 18.73 -17.84
CA ASN A 111 -2.80 17.94 -17.28
C ASN A 111 -2.43 17.41 -15.88
N VAL A 112 -2.92 18.12 -14.85
CA VAL A 112 -2.68 17.76 -13.45
C VAL A 112 -3.09 16.33 -13.10
N TYR A 113 -4.17 15.80 -13.69
CA TYR A 113 -4.66 14.45 -13.40
C TYR A 113 -3.67 13.39 -13.88
N ILE A 114 -3.06 13.60 -15.04
CA ILE A 114 -2.04 12.68 -15.58
C ILE A 114 -0.81 12.68 -14.67
N ILE A 115 -0.36 13.86 -14.21
CA ILE A 115 0.79 13.98 -13.31
C ILE A 115 0.51 13.27 -11.97
N ILE A 116 -0.67 13.48 -11.39
CA ILE A 116 -1.08 12.84 -10.12
C ILE A 116 -1.12 11.32 -10.26
N ILE A 117 -1.88 10.80 -11.24
CA ILE A 117 -2.10 9.35 -11.40
C ILE A 117 -0.75 8.64 -11.62
N SER A 118 0.10 9.21 -12.48
CA SER A 118 1.41 8.61 -12.81
C SER A 118 2.37 8.60 -11.63
N SER A 119 2.32 9.62 -10.76
CA SER A 119 3.20 9.75 -9.60
C SER A 119 2.74 8.92 -8.40
N VAL A 120 1.42 8.87 -8.15
CA VAL A 120 0.84 8.17 -6.98
C VAL A 120 0.83 6.64 -7.17
N LEU A 121 0.80 6.15 -8.42
CA LEU A 121 0.69 4.73 -8.75
C LEU A 121 1.71 3.83 -8.02
N LEU A 122 2.91 4.33 -7.77
CA LEU A 122 3.98 3.56 -7.11
C LEU A 122 3.74 3.34 -5.61
N TYR A 123 2.95 4.20 -4.99
CA TYR A 123 2.78 4.28 -3.54
C TYR A 123 1.36 3.99 -3.08
N LEU A 124 0.41 3.87 -4.00
CA LEU A 124 -0.96 3.55 -3.66
C LEU A 124 -1.01 2.12 -3.09
N PRO A 125 -1.39 1.94 -1.81
CA PRO A 125 -1.51 0.62 -1.23
C PRO A 125 -2.84 0.00 -1.67
N GLY A 126 -3.06 -0.20 -2.98
CA GLY A 126 -4.37 -0.56 -3.53
C GLY A 126 -5.00 -1.76 -2.83
N VAL A 127 -4.24 -2.87 -2.72
CA VAL A 127 -4.72 -4.09 -2.07
C VAL A 127 -4.88 -3.93 -0.56
N ALA A 128 -3.96 -3.24 0.12
CA ALA A 128 -4.05 -3.06 1.58
C ALA A 128 -5.14 -2.06 1.98
N MET A 129 -5.42 -1.06 1.14
CA MET A 129 -6.52 -0.12 1.31
C MET A 129 -7.86 -0.82 1.07
N THR A 130 -7.99 -1.63 0.01
CA THR A 130 -9.20 -2.43 -0.22
C THR A 130 -9.43 -3.43 0.91
N ASN A 131 -8.39 -4.10 1.39
CA ASN A 131 -8.49 -5.01 2.54
C ASN A 131 -8.83 -4.25 3.81
N GLY A 132 -8.17 -3.12 4.11
CA GLY A 132 -8.48 -2.31 5.29
C GLY A 132 -9.91 -1.75 5.28
N VAL A 133 -10.41 -1.29 4.13
CA VAL A 133 -11.82 -0.87 3.99
C VAL A 133 -12.76 -2.05 4.19
N ARG A 134 -12.46 -3.22 3.60
CA ARG A 134 -13.23 -4.45 3.84
C ARG A 134 -13.22 -4.80 5.32
N ASP A 135 -12.08 -4.76 5.98
CA ASP A 135 -11.93 -5.15 7.38
C ASP A 135 -12.68 -4.16 8.28
N LEU A 136 -12.61 -2.85 8.04
CA LEU A 136 -13.47 -1.85 8.69
C LEU A 136 -14.96 -2.11 8.42
N THR A 137 -15.32 -2.42 7.18
CA THR A 137 -16.71 -2.68 6.80
C THR A 137 -17.21 -4.02 7.35
N VAL A 138 -16.36 -4.98 7.66
CA VAL A 138 -16.76 -6.30 8.15
C VAL A 138 -16.70 -6.33 9.68
N ASP A 139 -15.62 -5.85 10.31
CA ASP A 139 -15.46 -5.87 11.76
C ASP A 139 -16.28 -4.77 12.46
N ASP A 140 -16.28 -3.53 11.97
CA ASP A 140 -17.02 -2.44 12.61
C ASP A 140 -18.52 -2.49 12.30
N ILE A 141 -18.94 -3.03 11.13
CA ILE A 141 -20.37 -3.27 10.88
C ILE A 141 -20.89 -4.43 11.71
N LEU A 142 -20.13 -5.51 11.87
CA LEU A 142 -20.58 -6.64 12.68
C LEU A 142 -20.68 -6.26 14.15
N SER A 143 -19.68 -5.54 14.68
CA SER A 143 -19.67 -4.97 16.04
C SER A 143 -20.81 -3.94 16.24
N GLY A 144 -20.98 -3.03 15.27
CA GLY A 144 -22.07 -2.07 15.27
C GLY A 144 -23.45 -2.73 15.22
N LEU A 145 -23.62 -3.79 14.42
CA LEU A 145 -24.87 -4.55 14.34
C LEU A 145 -25.14 -5.33 15.62
N THR A 146 -24.11 -5.90 16.27
CA THR A 146 -24.29 -6.55 17.58
C THR A 146 -24.69 -5.55 18.65
N HIS A 147 -24.10 -4.36 18.69
CA HIS A 147 -24.48 -3.31 19.66
C HIS A 147 -25.88 -2.74 19.39
N ILE A 148 -26.29 -2.61 18.11
CA ILE A 148 -27.67 -2.26 17.76
C ILE A 148 -28.63 -3.39 18.17
N GLY A 149 -28.25 -4.65 17.97
CA GLY A 149 -29.01 -5.82 18.42
C GLY A 149 -29.22 -5.85 19.94
N GLU A 150 -28.17 -5.59 20.72
CA GLU A 150 -28.25 -5.44 22.18
C GLU A 150 -29.14 -4.27 22.61
N ALA A 151 -29.13 -3.17 21.85
CA ALA A 151 -29.98 -2.00 22.14
C ALA A 151 -31.47 -2.26 21.81
N LEU A 152 -31.77 -3.07 20.79
CA LEU A 152 -33.13 -3.40 20.37
C LEU A 152 -33.74 -4.59 21.14
N LEU A 153 -32.90 -5.53 21.59
CA LEU A 153 -33.24 -6.61 22.50
C LEU A 153 -32.54 -6.38 23.84
N PRO A 154 -33.00 -5.41 24.66
CA PRO A 154 -32.53 -5.32 26.03
C PRO A 154 -32.82 -6.67 26.69
N LYS A 155 -31.78 -7.29 27.27
CA LYS A 155 -31.87 -8.56 28.02
C LYS A 155 -33.17 -8.55 28.83
N LEU A 156 -34.14 -9.37 28.42
CA LEU A 156 -35.34 -9.59 29.21
C LEU A 156 -34.87 -10.01 30.60
N PRO A 157 -35.28 -9.32 31.67
CA PRO A 157 -34.81 -9.65 33.00
C PRO A 157 -35.18 -11.11 33.29
N GLU A 158 -34.21 -11.86 33.81
CA GLU A 158 -34.34 -13.28 34.19
C GLU A 158 -35.48 -13.55 35.20
N SER A 159 -36.17 -12.50 35.69
CA SER A 159 -37.36 -12.56 36.53
C SER A 159 -38.62 -13.10 35.84
N PHE A 160 -38.61 -13.35 34.52
CA PHE A 160 -39.79 -13.88 33.80
C PHE A 160 -39.85 -15.41 33.63
N PHE A 161 -38.78 -16.16 33.94
CA PHE A 161 -38.76 -17.63 33.78
C PHE A 161 -38.65 -18.42 35.11
N GLY A 162 -38.71 -17.75 36.27
CA GLY A 162 -38.59 -18.38 37.60
C GLY A 162 -39.90 -18.65 38.35
N SER A 163 -41.06 -18.54 37.70
CA SER A 163 -42.35 -18.83 38.32
C SER A 163 -43.36 -19.23 37.25
N GLN A 164 -43.25 -20.47 36.76
CA GLN A 164 -44.35 -21.43 36.61
C GLN A 164 -43.79 -22.66 35.86
N VAL A 165 -43.83 -23.78 36.59
CA VAL A 165 -43.45 -25.18 36.26
C VAL A 165 -41.98 -25.55 36.53
#